data_AF-A0A1C5VP18-F1
#
_entry.id   AF-A0A1C5VP18-F1
#
_cell.length_a   1.000
_cell.length_b   1.000
_cell.length_c   1.000
_cell.angle_alpha   90.00
_cell.angle_beta   90.00
_cell.angle_gamma   90.00
#
_symmetry.space_group_name_H-M   'P 1'
#
loop_
_entity.id
_entity.type
_entity.pdbx_description
1 polymer ?
#
loop_
_entity_poly.entity_id
_entity_poly.type
_entity_poly.pdbx_seq_one_letter_code
_entity_poly.pdbx_strand_id
1 'polypeptide(L)'
;MVEISTYEVAYPDIVHPLIDEKFQVKEKYILLLEYFVNLFADVNIKKSSSYRLDTLSKILLGTSIVNLVETDNSVGGEVVSGAGKFKSPIFKLTSYRHLFLFDSLFILGIDNEKIGNCICEEILKLTNVRFHKSLKEMTRKMYSDDYMLIERKTITPEMLKSWKDARNYLTSNKRKITFTATMSAGKSTLINALIGQTLSFSKKSACTSTVLKFLTSPCKTQEFCVVDNDDVSFLSAQEVRAFTNSLTKPCEIMGYFDSILSTQRVEVIDTPGVNSSLNPEHKKITREELRNGTDILVYVIPVEYYGSEDDYNHLVYIKKNVSYNNILFAINMMDSCDLEDDSIDEIVCQVKNHLSEIGFENPCVCPLSAKAGGLLKKAVMGIELSDNDKAECKVFKSKFNDEELQLEKYYPSFNLKKDNRVDDLLWQAFVSTGLPGFEALLYQYVREE
;
A
#
# COMPACT_ATOMS: atom_id res chain seq x y z
N MET A 1 12.96 -6.99 -18.80
CA MET A 1 12.39 -5.99 -17.90
C MET A 1 11.79 -6.71 -16.71
N VAL A 2 12.05 -6.22 -15.52
CA VAL A 2 11.43 -6.76 -14.30
C VAL A 2 10.09 -6.06 -14.08
N GLU A 3 9.00 -6.82 -14.06
CA GLU A 3 7.69 -6.27 -13.77
C GLU A 3 7.46 -6.21 -12.25
N ILE A 4 7.26 -5.02 -11.71
CA ILE A 4 6.96 -4.81 -10.28
C ILE A 4 5.70 -5.56 -9.83
N SER A 5 4.78 -5.84 -10.78
CA SER A 5 3.58 -6.67 -10.59
C SER A 5 3.88 -8.05 -9.98
N THR A 6 5.09 -8.58 -10.20
CA THR A 6 5.55 -9.84 -9.63
C THR A 6 5.61 -9.82 -8.10
N TYR A 7 5.76 -8.62 -7.51
CA TYR A 7 5.99 -8.41 -6.07
C TYR A 7 4.77 -7.82 -5.36
N GLU A 8 3.57 -7.90 -5.96
CA GLU A 8 2.32 -7.31 -5.45
C GLU A 8 1.92 -7.76 -4.04
N VAL A 9 2.22 -9.01 -3.68
CA VAL A 9 1.78 -9.62 -2.43
C VAL A 9 2.97 -10.24 -1.71
N ALA A 10 3.32 -9.65 -0.57
CA ALA A 10 4.23 -10.21 0.43
C ALA A 10 3.51 -11.23 1.33
N TYR A 11 4.27 -12.02 2.09
CA TYR A 11 3.69 -12.73 3.23
C TYR A 11 3.37 -11.72 4.34
N PRO A 12 2.17 -11.79 4.98
CA PRO A 12 1.72 -10.79 5.94
C PRO A 12 2.62 -10.74 7.19
N ASP A 13 2.91 -9.53 7.67
CA ASP A 13 3.57 -9.31 8.97
C ASP A 13 2.56 -9.54 10.12
N ILE A 14 2.42 -10.80 10.51
CA ILE A 14 1.52 -11.27 11.58
C ILE A 14 2.26 -12.23 12.51
N VAL A 15 1.75 -12.41 13.73
CA VAL A 15 2.33 -13.34 14.69
C VAL A 15 2.12 -14.77 14.20
N HIS A 16 3.15 -15.30 13.54
CA HIS A 16 3.10 -16.64 12.97
C HIS A 16 3.09 -17.71 14.08
N PRO A 17 2.27 -18.78 13.98
CA PRO A 17 2.19 -19.81 15.03
C PRO A 17 3.48 -20.58 15.33
N LEU A 18 4.51 -20.42 14.49
CA LEU A 18 5.85 -21.03 14.69
C LEU A 18 6.86 -20.06 15.32
N ILE A 19 6.50 -18.82 15.64
CA ILE A 19 7.48 -17.80 16.06
C ILE A 19 8.30 -18.23 17.30
N ASP A 20 7.61 -18.84 18.27
CA ASP A 20 8.16 -19.32 19.55
C ASP A 20 8.79 -20.73 19.46
N GLU A 21 8.72 -21.39 18.30
CA GLU A 21 9.35 -22.68 18.10
C GLU A 21 10.88 -22.55 18.02
N LYS A 22 11.57 -23.65 18.32
CA LYS A 22 13.04 -23.70 18.25
C LYS A 22 13.53 -23.35 16.85
N PHE A 23 14.66 -22.65 16.75
CA PHE A 23 15.28 -22.25 15.48
C PHE A 23 15.35 -23.40 14.46
N GLN A 24 15.83 -24.59 14.87
CA GLN A 24 15.93 -25.77 14.00
C GLN A 24 14.58 -26.24 13.42
N VAL A 25 13.46 -25.97 14.09
CA VAL A 25 12.12 -26.26 13.59
C VAL A 25 11.77 -25.23 12.52
N LYS A 26 11.93 -23.94 12.81
CA LYS A 26 11.66 -22.85 11.88
C LYS A 26 12.49 -22.96 10.59
N GLU A 27 13.78 -23.27 10.72
CA GLU A 27 14.69 -23.49 9.59
C GLU A 27 14.23 -24.64 8.69
N LYS A 28 13.94 -25.82 9.26
CA LYS A 28 13.44 -26.97 8.49
C LYS A 28 12.09 -26.69 7.83
N TYR A 29 11.25 -25.86 8.46
CA TYR A 29 9.96 -25.45 7.91
C TYR A 29 10.14 -24.60 6.64
N ILE A 30 11.00 -23.59 6.73
CA ILE A 30 11.32 -22.69 5.63
C ILE A 30 11.99 -23.45 4.46
N LEU A 31 12.96 -24.32 4.75
CA LEU A 31 13.61 -25.15 3.71
C LEU A 31 12.62 -26.10 3.02
N LEU A 32 11.62 -26.61 3.75
CA LEU A 32 10.57 -27.42 3.14
C LEU A 32 9.66 -26.58 2.23
N LEU A 33 9.31 -25.35 2.62
CA LEU A 33 8.57 -24.43 1.74
C LEU A 33 9.40 -24.08 0.49
N GLU A 34 10.70 -23.85 0.65
CA GLU A 34 11.61 -23.59 -0.47
C GLU A 34 11.67 -24.76 -1.46
N TYR A 35 11.70 -26.00 -0.95
CA TYR A 35 11.59 -27.20 -1.78
C TYR A 35 10.30 -27.18 -2.61
N PHE A 36 9.16 -26.81 -2.02
CA PHE A 36 7.90 -26.66 -2.75
C PHE A 36 7.96 -25.53 -3.78
N VAL A 37 8.58 -24.39 -3.46
CA VAL A 37 8.80 -23.30 -4.42
C VAL A 37 9.59 -23.78 -5.64
N ASN A 38 10.63 -24.57 -5.43
CA ASN A 38 11.43 -25.14 -6.51
C ASN A 38 10.71 -26.26 -7.28
N LEU A 39 9.80 -27.01 -6.64
CA LEU A 39 9.03 -28.09 -7.26
C LEU A 39 8.00 -27.57 -8.28
N PHE A 40 7.36 -26.43 -7.99
CA PHE A 40 6.32 -25.82 -8.82
C PHE A 40 6.84 -24.70 -9.74
N ALA A 41 8.15 -24.63 -9.95
CA ALA A 41 8.84 -23.53 -10.62
C ALA A 41 8.60 -23.49 -12.15
N ASP A 42 7.48 -22.88 -12.57
CA ASP A 42 7.51 -22.05 -13.77
C ASP A 42 8.22 -20.72 -13.45
N VAL A 43 8.93 -20.12 -14.41
CA VAL A 43 9.83 -18.97 -14.19
C VAL A 43 9.11 -17.77 -13.55
N ASN A 44 7.84 -17.56 -13.90
CA ASN A 44 7.03 -16.44 -13.38
C ASN A 44 6.50 -16.69 -11.96
N ILE A 45 6.11 -17.92 -11.63
CA ILE A 45 5.63 -18.30 -10.29
C ILE A 45 6.78 -18.27 -9.29
N LYS A 46 7.98 -18.64 -9.75
CA LYS A 46 9.16 -18.72 -8.88
C LYS A 46 9.49 -17.38 -8.23
N LYS A 47 9.53 -16.29 -8.99
CA LYS A 47 9.91 -14.97 -8.45
C LYS A 47 8.95 -14.45 -7.38
N SER A 48 7.64 -14.49 -7.65
CA SER A 48 6.62 -14.02 -6.69
C SER A 48 6.56 -14.92 -5.45
N SER A 49 6.69 -16.24 -5.64
CA SER A 49 6.74 -17.20 -4.52
C SER A 49 8.00 -17.05 -3.67
N SER A 50 9.16 -16.83 -4.30
CA SER A 50 10.41 -16.56 -3.59
C SER A 50 10.33 -15.28 -2.76
N TYR A 51 9.68 -14.22 -3.26
CA TYR A 51 9.46 -13.01 -2.49
C TYR A 51 8.57 -13.23 -1.25
N ARG A 52 7.44 -13.95 -1.40
CA ARG A 52 6.58 -14.33 -0.27
C ARG A 52 7.31 -15.23 0.73
N LEU A 53 8.14 -16.16 0.25
CA LEU A 53 8.93 -17.00 1.13
C LEU A 53 10.02 -16.21 1.88
N ASP A 54 10.69 -15.27 1.22
CA ASP A 54 11.71 -14.43 1.85
C ASP A 54 11.11 -13.57 2.98
N THR A 55 9.93 -13.00 2.74
CA THR A 55 9.20 -12.22 3.76
C THR A 55 8.80 -13.08 4.96
N LEU A 56 8.32 -14.31 4.74
CA LEU A 56 8.08 -15.27 5.84
C LEU A 56 9.37 -15.67 6.58
N SER A 57 10.47 -15.87 5.85
CA SER A 57 11.78 -16.19 6.43
C SER A 57 12.27 -15.08 7.36
N LYS A 58 12.16 -13.82 6.92
CA LYS A 58 12.48 -12.65 7.76
C LYS A 58 11.63 -12.63 9.04
N ILE A 59 10.33 -12.94 8.96
CA ILE A 59 9.44 -13.00 10.12
C ILE A 59 9.86 -14.12 11.10
N LEU A 60 10.14 -15.33 10.61
CA LEU A 60 10.41 -16.49 11.48
C LEU A 60 11.85 -16.54 12.01
N LEU A 61 12.81 -16.16 11.19
CA LEU A 61 14.25 -16.37 11.43
C LEU A 61 15.03 -15.07 11.59
N GLY A 62 14.45 -13.93 11.25
CA GLY A 62 15.15 -12.64 11.25
C GLY A 62 16.16 -12.49 10.11
N THR A 63 16.17 -13.41 9.13
CA THR A 63 17.14 -13.45 8.04
C THR A 63 16.47 -13.80 6.71
N SER A 64 17.02 -13.27 5.61
CA SER A 64 16.62 -13.62 4.25
C SER A 64 16.85 -15.10 3.96
N ILE A 65 16.01 -15.68 3.10
CA ILE A 65 16.14 -17.06 2.64
C ILE A 65 17.47 -17.30 1.91
N VAL A 66 17.97 -16.29 1.17
CA VAL A 66 19.22 -16.39 0.39
C VAL A 66 20.40 -16.75 1.29
N ASN A 67 20.48 -16.12 2.45
CA ASN A 67 21.56 -16.35 3.42
C ASN A 67 21.52 -17.77 4.00
N LEU A 68 20.33 -18.34 4.21
CA LEU A 68 20.16 -19.69 4.75
C LEU A 68 20.65 -20.76 3.77
N VAL A 69 20.33 -20.59 2.48
CA VAL A 69 20.72 -21.50 1.40
C VAL A 69 22.22 -21.45 1.14
N GLU A 70 22.84 -20.27 1.22
CA GLU A 70 24.29 -20.11 1.10
C GLU A 70 25.06 -20.74 2.27
N THR A 71 24.52 -20.68 3.48
CA THR A 71 25.09 -21.39 4.65
C THR A 71 24.99 -22.91 4.55
N ASP A 72 23.89 -23.47 4.02
CA ASP A 72 23.75 -24.92 3.83
C ASP A 72 24.73 -25.44 2.75
N ASN A 73 25.00 -24.64 1.72
CA ASN A 73 25.95 -24.98 0.66
C ASN A 73 27.43 -24.85 1.07
N SER A 74 27.76 -23.95 2.01
CA SER A 74 29.14 -23.73 2.47
C SER A 74 29.59 -24.70 3.57
N VAL A 75 28.65 -25.31 4.30
CA VAL A 75 28.90 -26.41 5.24
C VAL A 75 28.79 -27.76 4.52
N GLY A 76 29.58 -27.97 3.46
CA GLY A 76 29.92 -29.30 2.92
C GLY A 76 28.77 -30.27 2.62
N GLY A 77 27.58 -29.78 2.23
CA GLY A 77 26.50 -30.62 1.73
C GLY A 77 26.53 -30.67 0.20
N GLU A 78 26.63 -31.87 -0.37
CA GLU A 78 26.42 -32.11 -1.81
C GLU A 78 25.20 -31.34 -2.34
N VAL A 79 25.21 -30.96 -3.61
CA VAL A 79 24.02 -30.52 -4.35
C VAL A 79 23.04 -31.71 -4.40
N VAL A 80 22.28 -31.92 -3.31
CA VAL A 80 21.37 -33.05 -3.17
C VAL A 80 20.08 -32.72 -3.88
N SER A 81 20.09 -32.98 -5.18
CA SER A 81 18.89 -33.21 -5.96
C SER A 81 18.08 -34.37 -5.35
N GLY A 82 16.79 -34.15 -5.16
CA GLY A 82 15.82 -35.22 -5.00
C GLY A 82 15.30 -35.45 -3.58
N ALA A 83 14.05 -35.92 -3.54
CA ALA A 83 13.19 -36.24 -2.40
C ALA A 83 13.75 -37.22 -1.33
N GLY A 84 15.07 -37.42 -1.27
CA GLY A 84 15.76 -38.34 -0.38
C GLY A 84 15.99 -37.85 1.05
N LYS A 85 16.17 -36.54 1.29
CA LYS A 85 16.26 -35.98 2.66
C LYS A 85 14.93 -36.03 3.42
N PHE A 86 13.80 -36.16 2.70
CA PHE A 86 12.47 -36.21 3.28
C PHE A 86 11.94 -37.65 3.54
N LYS A 87 12.82 -38.62 3.86
CA LYS A 87 12.43 -39.98 4.31
C LYS A 87 12.77 -40.44 5.76
N SER A 88 13.43 -39.65 6.62
CA SER A 88 13.73 -39.98 8.04
C SER A 88 13.08 -38.98 9.03
N PRO A 89 12.39 -39.41 10.11
CA PRO A 89 11.14 -38.81 10.62
C PRO A 89 11.16 -37.28 10.60
N ILE A 90 10.79 -36.73 9.45
CA ILE A 90 11.00 -35.33 9.08
C ILE A 90 9.93 -34.57 9.76
N PHE A 91 10.36 -33.76 10.72
CA PHE A 91 9.60 -32.63 11.19
C PHE A 91 8.26 -33.07 11.80
N LYS A 92 7.66 -32.29 12.67
CA LYS A 92 6.30 -32.59 13.11
C LYS A 92 5.31 -32.13 12.03
N LEU A 93 5.51 -32.50 10.75
CA LEU A 93 4.56 -32.14 9.68
C LEU A 93 3.17 -32.67 10.00
N THR A 94 3.07 -33.80 10.71
CA THR A 94 1.80 -34.29 11.29
C THR A 94 1.12 -33.31 12.23
N SER A 95 1.88 -32.50 12.98
CA SER A 95 1.37 -31.48 13.91
C SER A 95 1.06 -30.15 13.21
N TYR A 96 1.88 -29.73 12.24
CA TYR A 96 1.71 -28.45 11.54
C TYR A 96 1.12 -28.55 10.13
N ARG A 97 0.64 -29.72 9.68
CA ARG A 97 0.12 -29.97 8.32
C ARG A 97 -0.86 -28.93 7.78
N HIS A 98 -1.76 -28.43 8.63
CA HIS A 98 -2.74 -27.42 8.22
C HIS A 98 -2.09 -26.05 8.06
N LEU A 99 -1.16 -25.71 8.95
CA LEU A 99 -0.36 -24.49 8.83
C LEU A 99 0.53 -24.54 7.59
N PHE A 100 1.22 -25.67 7.37
CA PHE A 100 2.05 -25.90 6.19
C PHE A 100 1.24 -25.84 4.89
N LEU A 101 0.05 -26.45 4.86
CA LEU A 101 -0.85 -26.31 3.72
C LEU A 101 -1.25 -24.85 3.52
N PHE A 102 -1.64 -24.13 4.58
CA PHE A 102 -1.99 -22.71 4.48
C PHE A 102 -0.85 -21.89 3.87
N ASP A 103 0.36 -21.99 4.43
CA ASP A 103 1.51 -21.22 3.97
C ASP A 103 1.92 -21.59 2.56
N SER A 104 1.88 -22.88 2.22
CA SER A 104 2.16 -23.33 0.85
C SER A 104 1.15 -22.75 -0.14
N LEU A 105 -0.14 -22.73 0.21
CA LEU A 105 -1.17 -22.13 -0.64
C LEU A 105 -0.98 -20.62 -0.76
N PHE A 106 -0.67 -19.92 0.33
CA PHE A 106 -0.42 -18.48 0.33
C PHE A 106 0.78 -18.11 -0.53
N ILE A 107 1.89 -18.83 -0.38
CA ILE A 107 3.14 -18.53 -1.08
C ILE A 107 3.03 -18.86 -2.57
N LEU A 108 2.46 -20.02 -2.92
CA LEU A 108 2.55 -20.57 -4.28
C LEU A 108 1.27 -20.54 -5.10
N GLY A 109 0.10 -20.48 -4.45
CA GLY A 109 -1.19 -20.74 -5.10
C GLY A 109 -2.28 -19.72 -4.82
N ILE A 110 -1.97 -18.55 -4.26
CA ILE A 110 -2.97 -17.59 -3.78
C ILE A 110 -3.93 -17.09 -4.89
N ASP A 111 -3.42 -16.98 -6.11
CA ASP A 111 -4.13 -16.52 -7.31
C ASP A 111 -4.63 -17.66 -8.19
N ASN A 112 -4.27 -18.92 -7.91
CA ASN A 112 -4.53 -20.04 -8.81
C ASN A 112 -4.95 -21.32 -8.07
N GLU A 113 -6.25 -21.60 -8.09
CA GLU A 113 -6.84 -22.80 -7.48
C GLU A 113 -6.28 -24.11 -8.06
N LYS A 114 -5.94 -24.16 -9.36
CA LYS A 114 -5.38 -25.38 -9.98
C LYS A 114 -4.01 -25.69 -9.37
N ILE A 115 -3.16 -24.68 -9.23
CA ILE A 115 -1.85 -24.81 -8.58
C ILE A 115 -2.05 -25.20 -7.10
N GLY A 116 -2.98 -24.55 -6.41
CA GLY A 116 -3.34 -24.89 -5.03
C GLY A 116 -3.74 -26.35 -4.84
N ASN A 117 -4.54 -26.90 -5.76
CA ASN A 117 -4.92 -28.31 -5.76
C ASN A 117 -3.71 -29.23 -6.01
N CYS A 118 -2.81 -28.89 -6.93
CA CYS A 118 -1.58 -29.66 -7.14
C CYS A 118 -0.66 -29.65 -5.90
N ILE A 119 -0.49 -28.50 -5.24
CA ILE A 119 0.24 -28.37 -3.97
C ILE A 119 -0.37 -29.26 -2.90
N CYS A 120 -1.71 -29.24 -2.79
CA CYS A 120 -2.41 -30.09 -1.84
C CYS A 120 -2.07 -31.57 -2.08
N GLU A 121 -2.18 -32.06 -3.31
CA GLU A 121 -1.86 -33.46 -3.65
C GLU A 121 -0.40 -33.84 -3.34
N GLU A 122 0.58 -32.96 -3.55
CA GLU A 122 1.97 -33.21 -3.13
C GLU A 122 2.11 -33.29 -1.60
N ILE A 123 1.43 -32.43 -0.84
CA ILE A 123 1.40 -32.49 0.63
C ILE A 123 0.73 -33.79 1.11
N LEU A 124 -0.27 -34.30 0.40
CA LEU A 124 -0.93 -35.57 0.76
C LEU A 124 0.03 -36.75 0.70
N LYS A 125 0.99 -36.77 -0.24
CA LYS A 125 2.02 -37.82 -0.31
C LYS A 125 2.94 -37.84 0.91
N LEU A 126 3.11 -36.70 1.58
CA LEU A 126 3.94 -36.55 2.79
C LEU A 126 3.16 -36.75 4.09
N THR A 127 1.84 -36.98 4.03
CA THR A 127 0.97 -37.06 5.21
C THR A 127 0.18 -38.37 5.28
N ASN A 128 -0.20 -38.77 6.50
CA ASN A 128 -0.98 -39.98 6.71
C ASN A 128 -2.40 -39.85 6.10
N VAL A 129 -2.89 -40.91 5.44
CA VAL A 129 -4.20 -41.00 4.77
C VAL A 129 -5.37 -40.52 5.62
N ARG A 130 -5.34 -40.76 6.94
CA ARG A 130 -6.40 -40.31 7.88
C ARG A 130 -6.64 -38.79 7.85
N PHE A 131 -5.67 -38.03 7.36
CA PHE A 131 -5.71 -36.57 7.32
C PHE A 131 -6.10 -36.00 5.94
N HIS A 132 -6.12 -36.82 4.89
CA HIS A 132 -6.32 -36.38 3.52
C HIS A 132 -7.66 -35.68 3.32
N LYS A 133 -8.76 -36.26 3.84
CA LYS A 133 -10.09 -35.66 3.77
C LYS A 133 -10.10 -34.23 4.33
N SER A 134 -9.46 -34.04 5.48
CA SER A 134 -9.41 -32.74 6.15
C SER A 134 -8.55 -31.71 5.42
N LEU A 135 -7.49 -32.12 4.71
CA LEU A 135 -6.62 -31.21 3.96
C LEU A 135 -7.31 -30.79 2.65
N LYS A 136 -7.90 -31.75 1.91
CA LYS A 136 -8.70 -31.46 0.71
C LYS A 136 -9.87 -30.52 1.01
N GLU A 137 -10.57 -30.75 2.12
CA GLU A 137 -11.67 -29.88 2.55
C GLU A 137 -11.20 -28.45 2.85
N MET A 138 -10.02 -28.29 3.47
CA MET A 138 -9.43 -26.99 3.75
C MET A 138 -9.06 -26.25 2.47
N THR A 139 -8.37 -26.91 1.53
CA THR A 139 -8.03 -26.33 0.21
C THR A 139 -9.28 -25.83 -0.51
N ARG A 140 -10.30 -26.68 -0.62
CA ARG A 140 -11.58 -26.32 -1.28
C ARG A 140 -12.22 -25.09 -0.61
N LYS A 141 -12.23 -25.04 0.71
CA LYS A 141 -12.82 -23.93 1.49
C LYS A 141 -12.06 -22.62 1.34
N MET A 142 -10.73 -22.67 1.29
CA MET A 142 -9.89 -21.48 1.06
C MET A 142 -10.16 -20.83 -0.30
N TYR A 143 -10.44 -21.63 -1.33
CA TYR A 143 -10.74 -21.10 -2.67
C TYR A 143 -12.21 -20.72 -2.90
N SER A 144 -13.15 -21.32 -2.14
CA SER A 144 -14.61 -21.07 -2.25
C SER A 144 -15.16 -20.03 -1.26
N ASP A 145 -14.27 -19.30 -0.57
CA ASP A 145 -14.61 -18.28 0.42
C ASP A 145 -15.47 -18.74 1.62
N ASP A 146 -15.49 -20.04 1.90
CA ASP A 146 -16.19 -20.65 3.05
C ASP A 146 -15.23 -20.89 4.23
N TYR A 147 -15.05 -19.85 5.05
CA TYR A 147 -14.03 -19.81 6.10
C TYR A 147 -14.52 -20.23 7.50
N MET A 148 -15.83 -20.40 7.70
CA MET A 148 -16.50 -20.66 8.99
C MET A 148 -16.01 -21.94 9.71
N LEU A 149 -15.32 -22.83 8.99
CA LEU A 149 -14.94 -24.15 9.46
C LEU A 149 -13.41 -24.34 9.61
N ILE A 150 -12.62 -23.28 9.41
CA ILE A 150 -11.15 -23.33 9.58
C ILE A 150 -10.75 -22.99 11.03
N GLU A 151 -11.64 -22.38 11.82
CA GLU A 151 -11.42 -21.88 13.20
C GLU A 151 -11.08 -22.93 14.28
N ARG A 152 -10.91 -24.21 13.93
CA ARG A 152 -10.55 -25.29 14.90
C ARG A 152 -9.08 -25.75 14.82
N LYS A 153 -8.19 -24.99 14.17
CA LYS A 153 -6.81 -25.41 13.88
C LYS A 153 -5.83 -24.24 14.03
N THR A 154 -4.53 -24.53 14.08
CA THR A 154 -3.37 -23.64 14.25
C THR A 154 -3.35 -22.33 13.43
N ILE A 155 -4.26 -22.17 12.45
CA ILE A 155 -4.38 -21.00 11.59
C ILE A 155 -5.16 -19.92 12.33
N THR A 156 -4.56 -18.74 12.49
CA THR A 156 -5.19 -17.64 13.22
C THR A 156 -6.23 -16.90 12.36
N PRO A 157 -7.20 -16.20 12.97
CA PRO A 157 -8.13 -15.33 12.24
C PRO A 157 -7.42 -14.26 11.41
N GLU A 158 -6.26 -13.77 11.86
CA GLU A 158 -5.44 -12.79 11.14
C GLU A 158 -4.87 -13.38 9.84
N MET A 159 -4.32 -14.60 9.88
CA MET A 159 -3.87 -15.32 8.67
C MET A 159 -5.00 -15.44 7.65
N LEU A 160 -6.19 -15.86 8.10
CA LEU A 160 -7.37 -15.99 7.22
C LEU A 160 -7.81 -14.65 6.65
N LYS A 161 -7.74 -13.58 7.44
CA LYS A 161 -8.03 -12.22 6.97
C LYS A 161 -7.03 -11.80 5.88
N SER A 162 -5.73 -11.99 6.10
CA SER A 162 -4.69 -11.67 5.11
C SER A 162 -4.85 -12.46 3.81
N TRP A 163 -5.24 -13.74 3.87
CA TRP A 163 -5.58 -14.52 2.68
C TRP A 163 -6.73 -13.88 1.89
N LYS A 164 -7.82 -13.51 2.56
CA LYS A 164 -8.97 -12.86 1.92
C LYS A 164 -8.60 -11.53 1.29
N ASP A 165 -7.92 -10.68 2.06
CA ASP A 165 -7.54 -9.34 1.63
C ASP A 165 -6.60 -9.41 0.41
N ALA A 166 -5.63 -10.32 0.42
CA ALA A 166 -4.72 -10.53 -0.71
C ALA A 166 -5.45 -11.10 -1.94
N ARG A 167 -6.39 -12.05 -1.80
CA ARG A 167 -7.16 -12.55 -2.94
C ARG A 167 -8.07 -11.48 -3.54
N ASN A 168 -8.81 -10.76 -2.70
CA ASN A 168 -9.67 -9.65 -3.12
C ASN A 168 -8.87 -8.59 -3.88
N TYR A 169 -7.68 -8.25 -3.37
CA TYR A 169 -6.73 -7.36 -4.04
C TYR A 169 -6.31 -7.90 -5.41
N LEU A 170 -5.90 -9.17 -5.50
CA LEU A 170 -5.46 -9.80 -6.75
C LEU A 170 -6.58 -9.92 -7.80
N THR A 171 -7.85 -9.96 -7.37
CA THR A 171 -9.02 -9.93 -8.26
C THR A 171 -9.47 -8.52 -8.64
N SER A 172 -8.99 -7.49 -7.95
CA SER A 172 -9.37 -6.10 -8.24
C SER A 172 -8.74 -5.60 -9.54
N ASN A 173 -9.43 -4.67 -10.20
CA ASN A 173 -8.91 -3.97 -11.37
C ASN A 173 -7.79 -3.00 -10.96
N LYS A 174 -6.76 -2.88 -11.80
CA LYS A 174 -5.71 -1.88 -11.61
C LYS A 174 -6.29 -0.50 -11.94
N ARG A 175 -6.19 0.44 -11.00
CA ARG A 175 -6.66 1.82 -11.14
C ARG A 175 -5.52 2.82 -10.96
N LYS A 176 -5.46 3.79 -11.86
CA LYS A 176 -4.46 4.86 -11.88
C LYS A 176 -5.04 6.14 -11.27
N ILE A 177 -4.39 6.65 -10.24
CA ILE A 177 -4.71 7.93 -9.60
C ILE A 177 -3.55 8.89 -9.83
N THR A 178 -3.74 9.87 -10.72
CA THR A 178 -2.69 10.83 -11.03
C THR A 178 -2.89 12.11 -10.23
N PHE A 179 -1.85 12.52 -9.49
CA PHE A 179 -1.87 13.79 -8.76
C PHE A 179 -1.15 14.86 -9.56
N THR A 180 -1.84 15.97 -9.80
CA THR A 180 -1.26 17.16 -10.44
C THR A 180 -1.56 18.41 -9.62
N ALA A 181 -0.69 19.41 -9.73
CA ALA A 181 -0.84 20.68 -9.05
C ALA A 181 0.07 21.75 -9.69
N THR A 182 -0.21 23.01 -9.38
CA THR A 182 0.78 24.08 -9.44
C THR A 182 1.86 23.87 -8.37
N MET A 183 3.01 24.52 -8.52
CA MET A 183 4.16 24.31 -7.64
C MET A 183 3.82 24.56 -6.17
N SER A 184 4.31 23.72 -5.27
CA SER A 184 4.19 23.89 -3.81
C SER A 184 2.78 23.80 -3.20
N ALA A 185 1.77 23.26 -3.91
CA ALA A 185 0.43 22.99 -3.37
C ALA A 185 0.35 21.90 -2.28
N GLY A 186 1.49 21.30 -1.90
CA GLY A 186 1.55 20.22 -0.91
C GLY A 186 1.17 18.83 -1.45
N LYS A 187 1.24 18.64 -2.77
CA LYS A 187 0.93 17.37 -3.45
C LYS A 187 1.67 16.14 -2.90
N SER A 188 2.99 16.20 -2.81
CA SER A 188 3.79 15.10 -2.23
C SER A 188 3.52 14.93 -0.73
N THR A 189 3.06 15.97 -0.04
CA THR A 189 2.61 15.85 1.37
C THR A 189 1.30 15.06 1.45
N LEU A 190 0.36 15.32 0.55
CA LEU A 190 -0.89 14.55 0.45
C LEU A 190 -0.63 13.09 0.09
N ILE A 191 0.23 12.82 -0.89
CA ILE A 191 0.61 11.44 -1.26
C ILE A 191 1.25 10.71 -0.07
N ASN A 192 2.19 11.34 0.65
CA ASN A 192 2.77 10.77 1.87
C ASN A 192 1.71 10.52 2.96
N ALA A 193 0.72 11.39 3.08
CA ALA A 193 -0.36 11.23 4.06
C ALA A 193 -1.29 10.06 3.70
N LEU A 194 -1.56 9.83 2.41
CA LEU A 194 -2.27 8.65 1.90
C LEU A 194 -1.48 7.36 2.15
N ILE A 195 -0.18 7.37 1.87
CA ILE A 195 0.70 6.23 2.13
C ILE A 195 0.81 5.96 3.65
N GLY A 196 0.73 7.01 4.47
CA GLY A 196 0.95 6.96 5.92
C GLY A 196 2.42 7.09 6.33
N GLN A 197 3.32 7.09 5.34
CA GLN A 197 4.76 7.20 5.54
C GLN A 197 5.35 8.28 4.63
N THR A 198 6.47 8.85 5.05
CA THR A 198 7.12 9.95 4.32
C THR A 198 8.12 9.40 3.30
N LEU A 199 7.62 8.93 2.15
CA LEU A 199 8.43 8.32 1.08
C LEU A 199 8.87 9.33 0.01
N SER A 200 7.95 10.20 -0.43
CA SER A 200 8.25 11.27 -1.38
C SER A 200 8.86 12.47 -0.65
N PHE A 201 9.96 13.02 -1.17
CA PHE A 201 10.64 14.13 -0.53
C PHE A 201 9.84 15.44 -0.68
N SER A 202 9.40 16.03 0.44
CA SER A 202 8.44 17.12 0.50
C SER A 202 9.04 18.46 0.99
N LYS A 203 10.22 18.88 0.49
CA LYS A 203 10.75 20.23 0.80
C LYS A 203 10.19 21.27 -0.16
N LYS A 204 9.80 22.44 0.37
CA LYS A 204 9.32 23.62 -0.39
C LYS A 204 10.27 24.10 -1.51
N SER A 205 11.56 23.74 -1.44
CA SER A 205 12.59 24.09 -2.43
C SER A 205 12.96 22.95 -3.40
N ALA A 206 12.45 21.73 -3.18
CA ALA A 206 12.79 20.54 -3.97
C ALA A 206 11.56 20.11 -4.77
N CYS A 207 11.45 20.59 -6.00
CA CYS A 207 10.45 20.09 -6.94
C CYS A 207 10.82 18.65 -7.28
N THR A 208 9.87 17.71 -7.18
CA THR A 208 10.03 16.37 -7.76
C THR A 208 10.39 16.52 -9.23
N SER A 209 11.63 16.19 -9.58
CA SER A 209 12.16 16.40 -10.93
C SER A 209 11.65 15.36 -11.93
N THR A 210 11.16 14.24 -11.41
CA THR A 210 10.69 13.08 -12.16
C THR A 210 9.34 12.57 -11.65
N VAL A 211 8.72 11.69 -12.44
CA VAL A 211 7.45 11.02 -12.10
C VAL A 211 7.75 9.87 -11.14
N LEU A 212 7.11 9.88 -9.96
CA LEU A 212 7.13 8.75 -9.04
C LEU A 212 5.80 8.02 -9.10
N LYS A 213 5.87 6.69 -9.09
CA LYS A 213 4.68 5.83 -9.08
C LYS A 213 4.70 4.99 -7.82
N PHE A 214 3.64 5.10 -7.03
CA PHE A 214 3.46 4.34 -5.81
C PHE A 214 2.34 3.32 -6.03
N LEU A 215 2.67 2.04 -5.94
CA LEU A 215 1.73 0.95 -6.07
C LEU A 215 1.39 0.39 -4.69
N THR A 216 0.11 0.14 -4.45
CA THR A 216 -0.35 -0.50 -3.22
C THR A 216 0.10 -1.95 -3.10
N SER A 217 0.12 -2.47 -1.88
CA SER A 217 0.18 -3.90 -1.56
C SER A 217 -0.83 -4.21 -0.46
N PRO A 218 -1.50 -5.38 -0.47
CA PRO A 218 -2.54 -5.71 0.50
C PRO A 218 -1.98 -6.15 1.86
N CYS A 219 -0.72 -6.54 1.92
CA CYS A 219 -0.08 -7.06 3.13
C CYS A 219 0.88 -6.02 3.69
N LYS A 220 0.72 -5.68 4.97
CA LYS A 220 1.63 -4.76 5.65
C LYS A 220 3.01 -5.40 5.81
N THR A 221 4.03 -4.66 5.39
CA THR A 221 5.46 -5.00 5.48
C THR A 221 6.25 -3.80 5.99
N GLN A 222 7.47 -4.05 6.48
CA GLN A 222 8.38 -2.98 6.91
C GLN A 222 9.19 -2.38 5.76
N GLU A 223 9.26 -3.10 4.64
CA GLU A 223 10.03 -2.73 3.45
C GLU A 223 9.09 -2.44 2.28
N PHE A 224 9.55 -1.59 1.37
CA PHE A 224 8.95 -1.28 0.08
C PHE A 224 9.78 -1.90 -1.04
N CYS A 225 9.12 -2.47 -2.04
CA CYS A 225 9.75 -2.94 -3.26
C CYS A 225 10.01 -1.74 -4.17
N VAL A 226 11.28 -1.48 -4.48
CA VAL A 226 11.72 -0.39 -5.35
C VAL A 226 12.30 -0.99 -6.62
N VAL A 227 11.78 -0.57 -7.77
CA VAL A 227 12.29 -0.95 -9.08
C VAL A 227 12.96 0.25 -9.73
N ASP A 228 14.26 0.13 -10.02
CA ASP A 228 15.05 1.14 -10.72
C ASP A 228 15.91 0.48 -11.80
N ASN A 229 15.72 0.86 -13.07
CA ASN A 229 16.46 0.33 -14.23
C ASN A 229 16.56 -1.21 -14.27
N ASP A 230 15.45 -1.91 -14.00
CA ASP A 230 15.33 -3.39 -13.91
C ASP A 230 15.96 -4.04 -12.65
N ASP A 231 16.57 -3.26 -11.75
CA ASP A 231 17.01 -3.76 -10.45
C ASP A 231 15.89 -3.65 -9.42
N VAL A 232 15.70 -4.73 -8.65
CA VAL A 232 14.72 -4.79 -7.56
C VAL A 232 15.44 -4.73 -6.23
N SER A 233 15.03 -3.79 -5.39
CA SER A 233 15.51 -3.66 -4.02
C SER A 233 14.34 -3.59 -3.04
N PHE A 234 14.58 -4.02 -1.80
CA PHE A 234 13.61 -3.93 -0.71
C PHE A 234 14.18 -2.99 0.34
N LEU A 235 13.56 -1.82 0.49
CA LEU A 235 14.09 -0.71 1.27
C LEU A 235 13.09 -0.29 2.35
N SER A 236 13.59 0.08 3.52
CA SER A 236 12.78 0.73 4.55
C SER A 236 12.28 2.11 4.07
N ALA A 237 11.24 2.64 4.70
CA ALA A 237 10.72 3.96 4.33
C ALA A 237 11.76 5.09 4.39
N GLN A 238 12.72 5.02 5.31
CA GLN A 238 13.79 6.00 5.44
C GLN A 238 14.78 5.90 4.27
N GLU A 239 15.12 4.68 3.84
CA GLU A 239 15.98 4.42 2.68
C GLU A 239 15.28 4.82 1.38
N VAL A 240 13.99 4.50 1.23
CA VAL A 240 13.17 4.98 0.09
C VAL A 240 13.19 6.50 0.04
N ARG A 241 12.99 7.19 1.17
CA ARG A 241 13.02 8.66 1.23
C ARG A 241 14.38 9.24 0.83
N ALA A 242 15.47 8.60 1.22
CA ALA A 242 16.82 9.02 0.85
C ALA A 242 17.07 8.78 -0.66
N PHE A 243 16.59 7.65 -1.17
CA PHE A 243 16.63 7.29 -2.58
C PHE A 243 15.85 8.29 -3.44
N THR A 244 14.60 8.60 -3.06
CA THR A 244 13.72 9.51 -3.83
C THR A 244 14.23 10.95 -3.88
N ASN A 245 14.98 11.38 -2.87
CA ASN A 245 15.61 12.71 -2.85
C ASN A 245 16.71 12.89 -3.92
N SER A 246 17.28 11.79 -4.43
CA SER A 246 18.40 11.82 -5.38
C SER A 246 17.99 11.38 -6.79
N LEU A 247 16.68 11.20 -7.03
CA LEU A 247 16.18 10.64 -8.28
C LEU A 247 16.34 11.59 -9.46
N THR A 248 16.82 11.02 -10.56
CA THR A 248 16.96 11.70 -11.86
C THR A 248 16.12 11.03 -12.95
N LYS A 249 15.49 9.89 -12.66
CA LYS A 249 14.62 9.13 -13.56
C LYS A 249 13.29 8.78 -12.87
N PRO A 250 12.26 8.39 -13.64
CA PRO A 250 11.05 7.80 -13.07
C PRO A 250 11.35 6.51 -12.30
N CYS A 251 10.59 6.26 -11.24
CA CYS A 251 10.75 5.07 -10.40
C CYS A 251 9.39 4.54 -9.94
N GLU A 252 9.30 3.21 -9.80
CA GLU A 252 8.14 2.50 -9.27
C GLU A 252 8.47 1.96 -7.88
N ILE A 253 7.61 2.29 -6.92
CA ILE A 253 7.73 1.92 -5.51
C ILE A 253 6.44 1.23 -5.11
N MET A 254 6.51 0.03 -4.58
CA MET A 254 5.36 -0.76 -4.17
C MET A 254 5.40 -1.10 -2.68
N GLY A 255 4.27 -0.94 -2.00
CA GLY A 255 4.15 -1.32 -0.60
C GLY A 255 2.79 -1.02 0.00
N TYR A 256 2.64 -1.36 1.27
CA TYR A 256 1.40 -1.15 2.00
C TYR A 256 1.19 0.33 2.32
N PHE A 257 0.00 0.84 2.00
CA PHE A 257 -0.43 2.16 2.41
C PHE A 257 -1.26 2.01 3.68
N ASP A 258 -1.03 2.85 4.67
CA ASP A 258 -1.88 2.94 5.86
C ASP A 258 -3.19 3.68 5.52
N SER A 259 -3.94 3.08 4.60
CA SER A 259 -5.15 3.58 3.94
C SER A 259 -6.00 2.41 3.45
N ILE A 260 -7.32 2.62 3.34
CA ILE A 260 -8.22 1.61 2.76
C ILE A 260 -7.90 1.28 1.29
N LEU A 261 -7.20 2.18 0.60
CA LEU A 261 -6.73 2.00 -0.77
C LEU A 261 -5.85 0.76 -0.94
N SER A 262 -5.12 0.33 0.10
CA SER A 262 -4.26 -0.87 0.04
C SER A 262 -5.03 -2.17 -0.21
N THR A 263 -6.36 -2.16 -0.08
CA THR A 263 -7.22 -3.30 -0.38
C THR A 263 -7.55 -3.45 -1.87
N GLN A 264 -7.15 -2.50 -2.72
CA GLN A 264 -7.37 -2.50 -4.17
C GLN A 264 -6.05 -2.24 -4.89
N ARG A 265 -5.91 -2.72 -6.12
CA ARG A 265 -4.73 -2.45 -6.95
C ARG A 265 -4.74 -1.00 -7.45
N VAL A 266 -4.09 -0.11 -6.72
CA VAL A 266 -4.00 1.31 -7.03
C VAL A 266 -2.56 1.71 -7.36
N GLU A 267 -2.39 2.45 -8.46
CA GLU A 267 -1.17 3.15 -8.83
C GLU A 267 -1.37 4.66 -8.59
N VAL A 268 -0.69 5.22 -7.58
CA VAL A 268 -0.69 6.65 -7.29
C VAL A 268 0.52 7.30 -7.95
N ILE A 269 0.28 8.33 -8.77
CA ILE A 269 1.33 8.98 -9.56
C ILE A 269 1.59 10.40 -9.08
N ASP A 270 2.82 10.63 -8.62
CA ASP A 270 3.37 11.92 -8.25
C ASP A 270 4.05 12.56 -9.46
N THR A 271 3.34 13.44 -10.19
CA THR A 271 3.95 14.23 -11.29
C THR A 271 4.74 15.45 -10.77
N PRO A 272 5.77 15.94 -11.47
CA PRO A 272 6.35 17.25 -11.20
C PRO A 272 5.29 18.37 -11.15
N GLY A 273 5.52 19.39 -10.31
CA GLY A 273 4.67 20.58 -10.29
C GLY A 273 4.81 21.35 -11.60
N VAL A 274 3.70 21.81 -12.17
CA VAL A 274 3.77 22.65 -13.37
C VAL A 274 4.06 24.09 -12.96
N ASN A 275 5.21 24.62 -13.36
CA ASN A 275 5.44 26.06 -13.33
C ASN A 275 5.94 26.50 -14.72
N SER A 276 5.16 27.36 -15.36
CA SER A 276 5.38 27.82 -16.73
C SER A 276 6.70 28.57 -16.91
N SER A 277 7.11 29.31 -15.90
CA SER A 277 8.17 30.33 -16.01
C SER A 277 9.54 29.83 -15.55
N LEU A 278 9.58 28.93 -14.56
CA LEU A 278 10.82 28.50 -13.93
C LEU A 278 11.36 27.17 -14.45
N ASN A 279 10.50 26.25 -14.90
CA ASN A 279 10.93 24.88 -15.29
C ASN A 279 10.08 24.29 -16.45
N PRO A 280 10.39 24.62 -17.71
CA PRO A 280 9.66 24.12 -18.88
C PRO A 280 9.71 22.58 -19.03
N GLU A 281 10.80 21.94 -18.61
CA GLU A 281 10.96 20.49 -18.65
C GLU A 281 9.96 19.78 -17.70
N HIS A 282 9.74 20.28 -16.49
CA HIS A 282 8.73 19.72 -15.58
C HIS A 282 7.33 19.83 -16.17
N LYS A 283 7.01 20.95 -16.80
CA LYS A 283 5.73 21.15 -17.51
C LYS A 283 5.56 20.14 -18.64
N LYS A 284 6.63 19.83 -19.39
CA LYS A 284 6.60 18.83 -20.46
C LYS A 284 6.36 17.42 -19.90
N ILE A 285 7.13 17.00 -18.90
CA ILE A 285 7.02 15.67 -18.26
C ILE A 285 5.61 15.46 -17.69
N THR A 286 5.09 16.42 -16.93
CA THR A 286 3.74 16.31 -16.34
C THR A 286 2.66 16.23 -17.42
N ARG A 287 2.79 17.00 -18.50
CA ARG A 287 1.84 16.97 -19.62
C ARG A 287 1.89 15.66 -20.41
N GLU A 288 3.08 15.10 -20.59
CA GLU A 288 3.24 13.79 -21.21
C GLU A 288 2.61 12.68 -20.35
N GLU A 289 2.85 12.70 -19.03
CA GLU A 289 2.25 11.71 -18.13
C GLU A 289 0.72 11.82 -18.06
N LEU A 290 0.17 13.04 -18.02
CA LEU A 290 -1.28 13.24 -18.01
C LEU A 290 -1.95 12.80 -19.33
N ARG A 291 -1.25 12.85 -20.47
CA ARG A 291 -1.78 12.39 -21.75
C ARG A 291 -1.91 10.88 -21.85
N ASN A 292 -1.22 10.12 -21.00
CA ASN A 292 -1.33 8.66 -20.94
C ASN A 292 -2.66 8.16 -20.35
N GLY A 293 -3.58 9.07 -20.04
CA GLY A 293 -4.85 8.75 -19.39
C GLY A 293 -4.67 8.47 -17.90
N THR A 294 -5.76 8.61 -17.14
CA THR A 294 -5.84 8.29 -15.71
C THR A 294 -7.28 7.93 -15.37
N ASP A 295 -7.51 7.00 -14.44
CA ASP A 295 -8.87 6.71 -14.00
C ASP A 295 -9.38 7.87 -13.13
N ILE A 296 -8.53 8.33 -12.20
CA ILE A 296 -8.87 9.40 -11.24
C ILE A 296 -7.77 10.46 -11.29
N LEU A 297 -8.14 11.67 -11.69
CA LEU A 297 -7.26 12.84 -11.63
C LEU A 297 -7.50 13.60 -10.32
N VAL A 298 -6.46 13.78 -9.52
CA VAL A 298 -6.51 14.64 -8.33
C VAL A 298 -5.75 15.93 -8.60
N TYR A 299 -6.48 17.04 -8.61
CA TYR A 299 -5.92 18.39 -8.71
C TYR A 299 -5.77 19.00 -7.31
N VAL A 300 -4.54 19.25 -6.86
CA VAL A 300 -4.27 19.79 -5.52
C VAL A 300 -4.16 21.31 -5.57
N ILE A 301 -4.99 22.00 -4.80
CA ILE A 301 -5.10 23.46 -4.71
C ILE A 301 -4.69 23.88 -3.29
N PRO A 302 -3.68 24.74 -3.10
CA PRO A 302 -3.42 25.33 -1.79
C PRO A 302 -4.51 26.36 -1.45
N VAL A 303 -4.99 26.38 -0.21
CA VAL A 303 -6.10 27.26 0.19
C VAL A 303 -5.83 28.75 -0.02
N GLU A 304 -4.57 29.18 0.09
CA GLU A 304 -4.19 30.60 -0.04
C GLU A 304 -4.04 31.09 -1.49
N TYR A 305 -3.94 30.19 -2.49
CA TYR A 305 -3.52 30.57 -3.86
C TYR A 305 -4.38 29.96 -4.98
N TYR A 306 -5.69 29.78 -4.76
CA TYR A 306 -6.60 29.41 -5.85
C TYR A 306 -6.80 30.57 -6.84
N GLY A 307 -6.95 30.28 -8.14
CA GLY A 307 -7.26 31.30 -9.15
C GLY A 307 -6.09 32.11 -9.68
N SER A 308 -4.85 31.72 -9.39
CA SER A 308 -3.67 32.30 -10.06
C SER A 308 -3.68 32.04 -11.57
N GLU A 309 -2.95 32.85 -12.35
CA GLU A 309 -2.86 32.66 -13.81
C GLU A 309 -2.27 31.29 -14.20
N ASP A 310 -1.27 30.80 -13.46
CA ASP A 310 -0.70 29.46 -13.67
C ASP A 310 -1.71 28.35 -13.35
N ASP A 311 -2.52 28.51 -12.30
CA ASP A 311 -3.60 27.59 -11.92
C ASP A 311 -4.67 27.51 -13.01
N TYR A 312 -5.19 28.65 -13.44
CA TYR A 312 -6.16 28.75 -14.53
C TYR A 312 -5.62 28.12 -15.83
N ASN A 313 -4.39 28.46 -16.23
CA ASN A 313 -3.77 27.93 -17.44
C ASN A 313 -3.60 26.40 -17.40
N HIS A 314 -3.29 25.84 -16.23
CA HIS A 314 -3.15 24.39 -16.07
C HIS A 314 -4.51 23.68 -16.07
N LEU A 315 -5.51 24.23 -15.39
CA LEU A 315 -6.88 23.72 -15.39
C LEU A 315 -7.49 23.72 -16.80
N VAL A 316 -7.31 24.80 -17.56
CA VAL A 316 -7.72 24.88 -18.98
C VAL A 316 -6.98 23.83 -19.83
N TYR A 317 -5.68 23.60 -19.57
CA TYR A 317 -4.93 22.56 -20.25
C TYR A 317 -5.51 21.17 -19.97
N ILE A 318 -5.77 20.86 -18.69
CA ILE A 318 -6.34 19.58 -18.24
C ILE A 318 -7.65 19.31 -18.98
N LYS A 319 -8.59 20.26 -18.93
CA LYS A 319 -9.91 20.13 -19.56
C LYS A 319 -9.82 19.85 -21.07
N LYS A 320 -8.83 20.41 -21.75
CA LYS A 320 -8.68 20.29 -23.21
C LYS A 320 -7.89 19.07 -23.66
N ASN A 321 -6.97 18.55 -22.83
CA ASN A 321 -5.92 17.62 -23.30
C ASN A 321 -5.82 16.32 -22.49
N VAL A 322 -6.48 16.21 -21.34
CA VAL A 322 -6.31 15.08 -20.42
C VAL A 322 -7.59 14.26 -20.41
N SER A 323 -7.45 12.96 -20.65
CA SER A 323 -8.54 12.00 -20.53
C SER A 323 -8.55 11.44 -19.12
N TYR A 324 -9.67 11.60 -18.42
CA TYR A 324 -9.91 11.03 -17.09
C TYR A 324 -11.36 10.54 -16.97
N ASN A 325 -11.60 9.51 -16.15
CA ASN A 325 -12.98 9.10 -15.84
C ASN A 325 -13.57 10.05 -14.78
N ASN A 326 -12.78 10.32 -13.73
CA ASN A 326 -13.18 11.19 -12.62
C ASN A 326 -12.10 12.23 -12.30
N ILE A 327 -12.51 13.41 -11.85
CA ILE A 327 -11.60 14.46 -11.37
C ILE A 327 -12.03 14.95 -9.99
N LEU A 328 -11.08 15.03 -9.07
CA LEU A 328 -11.25 15.53 -7.71
C LEU A 328 -10.36 16.75 -7.48
N PHE A 329 -10.90 17.77 -6.82
CA PHE A 329 -10.18 18.99 -6.48
C PHE A 329 -9.91 19.02 -4.98
N ALA A 330 -8.67 18.73 -4.57
CA ALA A 330 -8.27 18.70 -3.18
C ALA A 330 -7.79 20.08 -2.73
N ILE A 331 -8.60 20.80 -1.93
CA ILE A 331 -8.15 22.03 -1.28
C ILE A 331 -7.30 21.63 -0.08
N ASN A 332 -6.00 21.82 -0.17
CA ASN A 332 -5.02 21.45 0.82
C ASN A 332 -4.58 22.66 1.65
N MET A 333 -3.91 22.39 2.76
CA MET A 333 -3.43 23.38 3.72
C MET A 333 -4.56 24.11 4.48
N MET A 334 -5.71 23.47 4.67
CA MET A 334 -6.79 24.04 5.50
C MET A 334 -6.36 24.35 6.96
N ASP A 335 -5.22 23.80 7.40
CA ASP A 335 -4.58 24.16 8.67
C ASP A 335 -3.96 25.56 8.68
N SER A 336 -3.77 26.23 7.55
CA SER A 336 -3.31 27.62 7.48
C SER A 336 -4.44 28.64 7.30
N CYS A 337 -5.69 28.19 7.12
CA CYS A 337 -6.84 29.10 7.07
C CYS A 337 -6.92 29.94 8.34
N ASP A 338 -7.15 31.24 8.11
CA ASP A 338 -7.61 32.17 9.12
C ASP A 338 -9.14 32.21 9.07
N LEU A 339 -9.77 31.67 10.10
CA LEU A 339 -11.24 31.55 10.15
C LEU A 339 -11.90 32.77 10.81
N GLU A 340 -11.12 33.79 11.20
CA GLU A 340 -11.68 35.05 11.71
C GLU A 340 -12.43 35.82 10.61
N ASP A 341 -11.95 35.75 9.36
CA ASP A 341 -12.49 36.50 8.23
C ASP A 341 -13.27 35.65 7.21
N ASP A 342 -12.99 34.34 7.10
CA ASP A 342 -13.57 33.43 6.11
C ASP A 342 -14.12 32.14 6.75
N SER A 343 -15.26 31.64 6.26
CA SER A 343 -15.75 30.29 6.59
C SER A 343 -15.28 29.22 5.58
N ILE A 344 -15.19 27.95 6.00
CA ILE A 344 -14.87 26.86 5.07
C ILE A 344 -15.90 26.77 3.94
N ASP A 345 -17.18 26.99 4.24
CA ASP A 345 -18.25 26.96 3.24
C ASP A 345 -18.05 28.01 2.16
N GLU A 346 -17.62 29.23 2.53
CA GLU A 346 -17.30 30.29 1.58
C GLU A 346 -16.10 29.92 0.71
N ILE A 347 -15.01 29.43 1.30
CA ILE A 347 -13.82 28.99 0.56
C ILE A 347 -14.19 27.89 -0.45
N VAL A 348 -14.90 26.85 0.00
CA VAL A 348 -15.34 25.73 -0.86
C VAL A 348 -16.27 26.24 -1.97
N CYS A 349 -17.20 27.14 -1.67
CA CYS A 349 -18.10 27.72 -2.67
C CYS A 349 -17.35 28.56 -3.70
N GLN A 350 -16.40 29.39 -3.28
CA GLN A 350 -15.60 30.22 -4.18
C GLN A 350 -14.76 29.34 -5.13
N VAL A 351 -14.11 28.29 -4.62
CA VAL A 351 -13.37 27.33 -5.46
C VAL A 351 -14.31 26.61 -6.42
N LYS A 352 -15.49 26.14 -5.97
CA LYS A 352 -16.49 25.52 -6.85
C LYS A 352 -16.94 26.46 -7.97
N ASN A 353 -17.18 27.73 -7.67
CA ASN A 353 -17.58 28.73 -8.65
C ASN A 353 -16.47 28.96 -9.68
N HIS A 354 -15.22 29.15 -9.22
CA HIS A 354 -14.07 29.32 -10.11
C HIS A 354 -13.87 28.12 -11.07
N LEU A 355 -13.97 26.90 -10.55
CA LEU A 355 -13.90 25.68 -11.36
C LEU A 355 -15.06 25.58 -12.36
N SER A 356 -16.26 26.02 -11.96
CA SER A 356 -17.45 26.05 -12.83
C SER A 356 -17.32 27.12 -13.94
N GLU A 357 -16.66 28.25 -13.67
CA GLU A 357 -16.36 29.27 -14.69
C GLU A 357 -15.37 28.77 -15.76
N ILE A 358 -14.38 27.97 -15.36
CA ILE A 358 -13.49 27.24 -16.29
C ILE A 358 -14.30 26.16 -17.05
N GLY A 359 -15.41 25.73 -16.46
CA GLY A 359 -16.41 24.84 -17.03
C GLY A 359 -16.22 23.37 -16.67
N PHE A 360 -15.72 23.08 -15.47
CA PHE A 360 -15.91 21.78 -14.84
C PHE A 360 -17.35 21.71 -14.30
N GLU A 361 -18.13 20.73 -14.76
CA GLU A 361 -19.52 20.56 -14.31
C GLU A 361 -19.55 19.86 -12.94
N ASN A 362 -20.30 20.41 -11.98
CA ASN A 362 -20.45 19.87 -10.63
C ASN A 362 -19.10 19.44 -9.98
N PRO A 363 -18.12 20.36 -9.84
CA PRO A 363 -16.78 19.99 -9.39
C PRO A 363 -16.79 19.39 -7.97
N CYS A 364 -16.19 18.21 -7.83
CA CYS A 364 -16.03 17.55 -6.54
C CYS A 364 -14.85 18.16 -5.77
N VAL A 365 -15.16 19.07 -4.85
CA VAL A 365 -14.18 19.82 -4.05
C VAL A 365 -14.04 19.20 -2.66
N CYS A 366 -12.81 18.87 -2.30
CA CYS A 366 -12.43 18.07 -1.13
C CYS A 366 -11.48 18.88 -0.23
N PRO A 367 -11.96 19.58 0.81
CA PRO A 367 -11.08 20.31 1.71
C PRO A 367 -10.38 19.37 2.69
N LEU A 368 -9.07 19.54 2.87
CA LEU A 368 -8.26 18.72 3.77
C LEU A 368 -7.00 19.44 4.25
N SER A 369 -6.40 18.93 5.34
CA SER A 369 -5.01 19.21 5.68
C SER A 369 -4.19 17.94 5.59
N ALA A 370 -3.38 17.82 4.52
CA ALA A 370 -2.49 16.68 4.34
C ALA A 370 -1.44 16.57 5.45
N LYS A 371 -0.93 17.71 5.90
CA LYS A 371 0.12 17.78 6.94
C LYS A 371 -0.43 17.35 8.29
N ALA A 372 -1.56 17.93 8.72
CA ALA A 372 -2.19 17.55 9.98
C ALA A 372 -2.72 16.11 9.92
N GLY A 373 -3.41 15.74 8.83
CA GLY A 373 -3.94 14.39 8.66
C GLY A 373 -2.86 13.33 8.67
N GLY A 374 -1.74 13.54 7.98
CA GLY A 374 -0.61 12.62 7.98
C GLY A 374 0.07 12.48 9.35
N LEU A 375 0.21 13.58 10.09
CA LEU A 375 0.83 13.56 11.42
C LEU A 375 -0.08 12.92 12.48
N LEU A 376 -1.37 13.28 12.49
CA LEU A 376 -2.37 12.68 13.39
C LEU A 376 -2.61 11.20 13.05
N LYS A 377 -2.56 10.79 11.77
CA LYS A 377 -2.60 9.38 11.36
C LYS A 377 -1.48 8.58 12.02
N LYS A 378 -0.24 9.08 11.95
CA LYS A 378 0.91 8.42 12.61
C LYS A 378 0.69 8.27 14.12
N ALA A 379 0.15 9.30 14.78
CA ALA A 379 -0.18 9.26 16.20
C ALA A 379 -1.28 8.23 16.53
N VAL A 380 -2.38 8.21 15.76
CA VAL A 380 -3.49 7.24 15.88
C VAL A 380 -2.98 5.81 15.73
N MET A 381 -2.01 5.59 14.86
CA MET A 381 -1.39 4.29 14.61
C MET A 381 -0.34 3.87 15.63
N GLY A 382 0.01 4.75 16.59
CA GLY A 382 1.06 4.48 17.57
C GLY A 382 2.47 4.50 16.99
N ILE A 383 2.69 5.15 15.84
CA ILE A 383 4.03 5.32 15.27
C ILE A 383 4.79 6.35 16.11
N GLU A 384 6.04 6.03 16.45
CA GLU A 384 6.89 6.94 17.23
C GLU A 384 7.17 8.24 16.45
N LEU A 385 6.85 9.37 17.09
CA LEU A 385 7.03 10.70 16.54
C LEU A 385 8.31 11.35 17.07
N SER A 386 8.96 12.17 16.25
CA SER A 386 10.03 13.05 16.71
C SER A 386 9.51 14.09 17.72
N ASP A 387 10.38 14.72 18.50
CA ASP A 387 9.92 15.71 19.49
C ASP A 387 9.25 16.94 18.84
N ASN A 388 9.71 17.34 17.66
CA ASN A 388 9.06 18.37 16.86
C ASN A 388 7.68 17.92 16.38
N ASP A 389 7.57 16.70 15.86
CA ASP A 389 6.31 16.12 15.41
C ASP A 389 5.33 15.95 16.58
N LYS A 390 5.80 15.61 17.79
CA LYS A 390 4.96 15.56 19.01
C LYS A 390 4.40 16.94 19.36
N ALA A 391 5.22 17.99 19.28
CA ALA A 391 4.77 19.35 19.55
C ALA A 391 3.73 19.81 18.52
N GLU A 392 4.01 19.59 17.24
CA GLU A 392 3.10 19.95 16.14
C GLU A 392 1.79 19.13 16.18
N CYS A 393 1.87 17.84 16.50
CA CYS A 393 0.71 16.96 16.69
C CYS A 393 -0.24 17.49 17.78
N LYS A 394 0.29 18.03 18.89
CA LYS A 394 -0.55 18.65 19.93
C LYS A 394 -1.27 19.90 19.42
N VAL A 395 -0.60 20.72 18.61
CA VAL A 395 -1.20 21.92 18.00
C VAL A 395 -2.32 21.51 17.04
N PHE A 396 -2.07 20.59 16.12
CA PHE A 396 -3.10 20.11 15.20
C PHE A 396 -4.25 19.40 15.91
N LYS A 397 -3.96 18.61 16.95
CA LYS A 397 -5.01 17.99 17.76
C LYS A 397 -5.93 19.04 18.37
N SER A 398 -5.39 20.15 18.89
CA SER A 398 -6.22 21.24 19.41
C SER A 398 -7.02 21.92 18.29
N LYS A 399 -6.36 22.25 17.18
CA LYS A 399 -6.95 22.98 16.05
C LYS A 399 -8.09 22.22 15.37
N PHE A 400 -7.93 20.91 15.13
CA PHE A 400 -8.94 20.09 14.45
C PHE A 400 -10.00 19.48 15.39
N ASN A 401 -9.95 19.77 16.69
CA ASN A 401 -11.10 19.57 17.58
C ASN A 401 -12.04 20.78 17.61
N ASP A 402 -11.67 21.88 16.97
CA ASP A 402 -12.56 23.02 16.76
C ASP A 402 -13.71 22.64 15.81
N GLU A 403 -14.94 23.03 16.15
CA GLU A 403 -16.12 22.77 15.33
C GLU A 403 -16.08 23.50 13.99
N GLU A 404 -15.36 24.63 13.93
CA GLU A 404 -15.15 25.41 12.72
C GLU A 404 -14.16 24.75 11.75
N LEU A 405 -13.40 23.72 12.17
CA LEU A 405 -12.44 22.99 11.32
C LEU A 405 -12.81 21.52 11.07
N GLN A 406 -14.10 21.20 11.16
CA GLN A 406 -14.63 19.86 10.88
C GLN A 406 -14.79 19.61 9.38
N LEU A 407 -13.67 19.31 8.71
CA LEU A 407 -13.62 19.09 7.25
C LEU A 407 -14.30 17.79 6.81
N GLU A 408 -14.55 16.84 7.73
CA GLU A 408 -15.24 15.58 7.42
C GLU A 408 -16.66 15.79 6.89
N LYS A 409 -17.30 16.92 7.22
CA LYS A 409 -18.65 17.28 6.77
C LYS A 409 -18.76 17.44 5.24
N TYR A 410 -17.64 17.68 4.56
CA TYR A 410 -17.57 17.86 3.11
C TYR A 410 -17.42 16.54 2.34
N TYR A 411 -17.38 15.41 3.03
CA TYR A 411 -17.24 14.09 2.43
C TYR A 411 -18.51 13.25 2.64
N PRO A 412 -18.81 12.30 1.72
CA PRO A 412 -19.87 11.33 1.96
C PRO A 412 -19.63 10.56 3.26
N SER A 413 -20.69 10.18 3.97
CA SER A 413 -20.56 9.42 5.21
C SER A 413 -19.76 8.14 4.99
N PHE A 414 -18.69 7.97 5.77
CA PHE A 414 -17.82 6.80 5.72
C PHE A 414 -17.74 6.12 7.09
N ASN A 415 -17.63 4.79 7.08
CA ASN A 415 -17.49 3.99 8.30
C ASN A 415 -16.03 3.67 8.55
N LEU A 416 -15.35 4.49 9.35
CA LEU A 416 -14.04 4.14 9.89
C LEU A 416 -14.19 3.46 11.25
N LYS A 417 -13.52 2.32 11.41
CA LYS A 417 -13.45 1.64 12.71
C LYS A 417 -12.34 2.28 13.54
N LYS A 418 -12.75 2.94 14.62
CA LYS A 418 -11.82 3.40 15.65
C LYS A 418 -11.28 2.19 16.44
N ASP A 419 -9.98 2.18 16.70
CA ASP A 419 -9.40 1.29 17.71
C ASP A 419 -9.71 1.83 19.12
N ASN A 420 -10.28 0.99 19.99
CA ASN A 420 -10.65 1.36 21.35
C ASN A 420 -9.47 1.89 22.20
N ARG A 421 -8.23 1.60 21.82
CA ARG A 421 -7.01 2.08 22.50
C ARG A 421 -6.66 3.53 22.16
N VAL A 422 -7.23 4.08 21.09
CA VAL A 422 -6.95 5.44 20.63
C VAL A 422 -7.80 6.42 21.41
N ASP A 423 -7.21 7.54 21.82
CA ASP A 423 -7.91 8.64 22.50
C ASP A 423 -9.02 9.24 21.62
N ASP A 424 -10.19 9.54 22.20
CA ASP A 424 -11.36 10.08 21.48
C ASP A 424 -11.05 11.41 20.80
N LEU A 425 -10.39 12.34 21.50
CA LEU A 425 -10.05 13.65 20.96
C LEU A 425 -8.98 13.56 19.86
N LEU A 426 -8.07 12.58 19.94
CA LEU A 426 -7.08 12.33 18.89
C LEU A 426 -7.76 11.77 17.63
N TRP A 427 -8.67 10.82 17.82
CA TRP A 427 -9.43 10.22 16.73
C TRP A 427 -10.33 11.27 16.05
N GLN A 428 -11.06 12.07 16.82
CA GLN A 428 -11.90 13.14 16.29
C GLN A 428 -11.06 14.13 15.48
N ALA A 429 -9.97 14.65 16.04
CA ALA A 429 -9.09 15.57 15.31
C ALA A 429 -8.56 14.97 14.00
N PHE A 430 -8.19 13.68 13.99
CA PHE A 430 -7.77 13.00 12.77
C PHE A 430 -8.88 12.95 11.72
N VAL A 431 -10.11 12.61 12.12
CA VAL A 431 -11.29 12.61 11.23
C VAL A 431 -11.56 14.02 10.69
N SER A 432 -11.52 15.03 11.56
CA SER A 432 -11.75 16.44 11.20
C SER A 432 -10.75 17.00 10.18
N THR A 433 -9.58 16.39 10.00
CA THR A 433 -8.62 16.83 8.97
C THR A 433 -9.10 16.65 7.53
N GLY A 434 -10.19 15.92 7.29
CA GLY A 434 -10.70 15.62 5.96
C GLY A 434 -9.91 14.53 5.21
N LEU A 435 -8.68 14.21 5.65
CA LEU A 435 -7.87 13.15 5.03
C LEU A 435 -8.59 11.79 4.99
N PRO A 436 -9.24 11.32 6.08
CA PRO A 436 -9.89 10.01 6.03
C PRO A 436 -11.13 9.99 5.12
N GLY A 437 -11.84 11.12 5.03
CA GLY A 437 -12.94 11.30 4.08
C GLY A 437 -12.46 11.28 2.63
N PHE A 438 -11.33 11.93 2.36
CA PHE A 438 -10.70 11.90 1.04
C PHE A 438 -10.26 10.49 0.64
N GLU A 439 -9.70 9.70 1.56
CA GLU A 439 -9.37 8.28 1.33
C GLU A 439 -10.59 7.42 1.02
N ALA A 440 -11.68 7.62 1.77
CA ALA A 440 -12.93 6.91 1.56
C ALA A 440 -13.56 7.25 0.21
N LEU A 441 -13.50 8.53 -0.19
CA LEU A 441 -13.98 9.00 -1.48
C LEU A 441 -13.16 8.41 -2.63
N LEU A 442 -11.82 8.48 -2.55
CA LEU A 442 -10.95 7.84 -3.55
C LEU A 442 -11.25 6.35 -3.68
N TYR A 443 -11.47 5.66 -2.56
CA TYR A 443 -11.82 4.25 -2.56
C TYR A 443 -13.16 3.95 -3.23
N GLN A 444 -14.17 4.82 -3.07
CA GLN A 444 -15.44 4.70 -3.79
C GLN A 444 -15.21 4.77 -5.29
N TYR A 445 -14.50 5.79 -5.78
CA TYR A 445 -14.18 5.92 -7.21
C TYR A 445 -13.32 4.79 -7.77
N VAL A 446 -12.40 4.23 -6.97
CA VAL A 446 -11.60 3.05 -7.38
C VAL A 446 -12.48 1.82 -7.57
N ARG A 447 -13.57 1.71 -6.79
CA ARG A 447 -14.50 0.57 -6.80
C ARG A 447 -15.66 0.72 -7.76
N GLU A 448 -16.00 1.94 -8.17
CA GLU A 448 -17.03 2.18 -9.15
C GLU A 448 -16.54 1.78 -10.55
N GLU A 449 -17.47 1.22 -11.34
CA GLU A 449 -17.30 0.43 -12.57
C GLU A 449 -16.78 -1.02 -12.37
#